data_AF-A3W9E5-F1
#
_entry.id   AF-A3W9E5-F1
#
_cell.length_a   1.000
_cell.length_b   1.000
_cell.length_c   1.000
_cell.angle_alpha   90.00
_cell.angle_beta   90.00
_cell.angle_gamma   90.00
#
_symmetry.space_group_name_H-M   'P 1'
#
loop_
_entity.id
_entity.type
_entity.pdbx_description
1 polymer ?
#
loop_
_entity_poly.entity_id
_entity_poly.type
_entity_poly.pdbx_seq_one_letter_code
_entity_poly.pdbx_strand_id
1 'polypeptide(L)'
;MSTQRAEALHREIAACTLCAKHLPLGPRPVVQFSPNSRILIVGQAPGTRVHASGIPWDDDSGDRLRGWLGLDKDAFYDPAKVALMPMGFCYPGKAKGGDAPPRKECAPAWHDRILALLPEDRLTLLVGAYAQAAYLPATRKLSMTDRVKRGADFAPFFPLPHPAWRVRMWMAKNPWFEAETLPALRREIAARIA
;
A
#
# COMPACT_ATOMS: atom_id res chain seq x y z
N MET A 1 13.99 -21.09 6.62
CA MET A 1 14.70 -19.90 7.19
C MET A 1 13.99 -18.58 6.89
N SER A 2 13.50 -18.32 5.66
CA SER A 2 12.75 -17.09 5.33
C SER A 2 11.45 -16.94 6.12
N THR A 3 10.65 -18.01 6.25
CA THR A 3 9.39 -18.00 7.02
C THR A 3 9.60 -17.62 8.49
N GLN A 4 10.57 -18.24 9.17
CA GLN A 4 10.89 -17.91 10.57
C GLN A 4 11.35 -16.46 10.75
N ARG A 5 12.11 -15.90 9.79
CA ARG A 5 12.50 -14.48 9.80
C ARG A 5 11.29 -13.57 9.62
N ALA A 6 10.35 -13.92 8.75
CA ALA A 6 9.11 -13.17 8.56
C ALA A 6 8.23 -13.20 9.82
N GLU A 7 8.06 -14.36 10.45
CA GLU A 7 7.33 -14.49 11.71
C GLU A 7 7.96 -13.69 12.84
N ALA A 8 9.30 -13.69 12.95
CA ALA A 8 10.01 -12.86 13.92
C ALA A 8 9.77 -11.37 13.67
N LEU A 9 9.88 -10.92 12.42
CA LEU A 9 9.64 -9.53 12.05
C LEU A 9 8.19 -9.10 12.31
N HIS A 10 7.21 -9.97 12.05
CA HIS A 10 5.81 -9.74 12.40
C HIS A 10 5.64 -9.49 13.91
N ARG A 11 6.29 -10.29 14.76
CA ARG A 11 6.23 -10.10 16.23
C ARG A 11 6.87 -8.78 16.66
N GLU A 12 8.00 -8.42 16.08
CA GLU A 12 8.66 -7.13 16.37
C GLU A 12 7.80 -5.94 15.95
N ILE A 13 7.20 -5.99 14.75
CA ILE A 13 6.30 -4.95 14.27
C ILE A 13 5.08 -4.87 15.19
N ALA A 14 4.46 -5.99 15.56
CA ALA A 14 3.30 -6.01 16.44
C ALA A 14 3.59 -5.38 17.83
N ALA A 15 4.82 -5.49 18.32
CA ALA A 15 5.27 -4.90 19.59
C ALA A 15 5.75 -3.43 19.47
N CYS A 16 5.71 -2.83 18.27
CA CYS A 16 6.25 -1.50 18.03
C CYS A 16 5.47 -0.41 18.78
N THR A 17 6.20 0.42 19.53
CA THR A 17 5.67 1.59 20.26
C THR A 17 6.29 2.93 19.81
N LEU A 18 7.07 2.93 18.73
CA LEU A 18 7.91 4.06 18.29
C LEU A 18 7.19 5.41 18.23
N CYS A 19 5.96 5.41 17.70
CA CYS A 19 5.17 6.64 17.52
C CYS A 19 4.04 6.82 18.55
N ALA A 20 3.99 6.01 19.62
CA ALA A 20 2.88 5.93 20.57
C ALA A 20 2.38 7.30 21.06
N LYS A 21 3.30 8.21 21.41
CA LYS A 21 2.98 9.57 21.90
C LYS A 21 2.21 10.46 20.91
N HIS A 22 2.12 10.05 19.64
CA HIS A 22 1.46 10.78 18.56
C HIS A 22 0.19 10.10 18.03
N LEU A 23 -0.14 8.90 18.53
CA LEU A 23 -1.27 8.12 18.04
C LEU A 23 -2.45 8.28 19.00
N PRO A 24 -3.58 8.85 18.56
CA PRO A 24 -4.71 9.14 19.46
C PRO A 24 -5.39 7.88 20.01
N LEU A 25 -5.24 6.74 19.32
CA LEU A 25 -5.78 5.44 19.73
C LEU A 25 -4.66 4.44 20.11
N GLY A 26 -3.44 4.94 20.31
CA GLY A 26 -2.27 4.11 20.60
C GLY A 26 -1.76 3.29 19.40
N PRO A 27 -0.62 2.58 19.59
CA PRO A 27 -0.04 1.72 18.57
C PRO A 27 -0.92 0.51 18.27
N ARG A 28 -1.22 0.30 16.99
CA ARG A 28 -1.72 -0.96 16.46
C ARG A 28 -1.20 -1.12 15.03
N PRO A 29 0.04 -1.61 14.87
CA PRO A 29 0.65 -1.81 13.57
C PRO A 29 -0.15 -2.84 12.75
N VAL A 30 -0.63 -2.44 11.58
CA VAL A 30 -1.40 -3.30 10.66
C VAL A 30 -0.61 -3.47 9.38
N VAL A 31 -0.06 -4.67 9.18
CA VAL A 31 0.74 -5.08 8.02
C VAL A 31 0.45 -6.54 7.67
N GLN A 32 0.66 -6.91 6.42
CA GLN A 32 0.58 -8.29 5.94
C GLN A 32 1.74 -8.53 4.98
N PHE A 33 2.51 -9.61 5.16
CA PHE A 33 3.55 -10.00 4.20
C PHE A 33 4.00 -11.44 4.45
N SER A 34 4.52 -12.06 3.40
CA SER A 34 5.18 -13.36 3.40
C SER A 34 6.43 -13.28 2.53
N PRO A 35 7.43 -14.16 2.73
CA PRO A 35 8.54 -14.30 1.80
C PRO A 35 8.13 -14.67 0.37
N ASN A 36 6.88 -15.09 0.17
CA ASN A 36 6.34 -15.46 -1.14
C ASN A 36 5.54 -14.34 -1.81
N SER A 37 5.27 -13.20 -1.15
CA SER A 37 4.38 -12.16 -1.68
C SER A 37 4.93 -11.54 -2.97
N ARG A 38 4.38 -11.94 -4.12
CA ARG A 38 4.81 -11.43 -5.43
C ARG A 38 4.17 -10.10 -5.81
N ILE A 39 3.18 -9.63 -5.06
CA ILE A 39 2.60 -8.29 -5.16
C ILE A 39 2.82 -7.57 -3.84
N LEU A 40 3.35 -6.35 -3.90
CA LEU A 40 3.48 -5.45 -2.76
C LEU A 40 2.60 -4.22 -2.98
N ILE A 41 1.70 -3.93 -2.03
CA ILE A 41 0.88 -2.72 -2.03
C ILE A 41 1.40 -1.78 -0.94
N VAL A 42 1.95 -0.64 -1.37
CA VAL A 42 2.36 0.45 -0.49
C VAL A 42 1.26 1.49 -0.41
N GLY A 43 0.50 1.47 0.69
CA GLY A 43 -0.57 2.43 0.99
C GLY A 43 -0.11 3.61 1.85
N GLN A 44 -1.06 4.39 2.37
CA GLN A 44 -0.77 5.53 3.24
C GLN A 44 -0.62 5.12 4.72
N ALA A 45 -1.74 4.95 5.41
CA ALA A 45 -1.84 4.54 6.80
C ALA A 45 -3.25 3.98 7.04
N PRO A 46 -3.45 3.11 8.05
CA PRO A 46 -4.77 2.60 8.37
C PRO A 46 -5.69 3.73 8.85
N GLY A 47 -6.97 3.68 8.48
CA GLY A 47 -8.03 4.51 9.06
C GLY A 47 -8.58 3.93 10.36
N THR A 48 -9.61 4.58 10.94
CA THR A 48 -10.22 4.12 12.21
C THR A 48 -10.86 2.74 12.12
N ARG A 49 -11.48 2.37 11.00
CA ARG A 49 -12.07 1.03 10.80
C ARG A 49 -11.00 -0.05 10.79
N VAL A 50 -9.94 0.15 10.01
CA VAL A 50 -8.77 -0.75 9.96
C VAL A 50 -8.06 -0.84 11.31
N HIS A 51 -7.98 0.27 12.05
CA HIS A 51 -7.47 0.23 13.43
C HIS A 51 -8.35 -0.64 14.34
N ALA A 52 -9.68 -0.54 14.25
CA ALA A 52 -10.56 -1.37 15.06
C ALA A 52 -10.49 -2.87 14.68
N SER A 53 -10.56 -3.18 13.39
CA SER A 53 -10.59 -4.57 12.90
C SER A 53 -9.21 -5.24 12.90
N GLY A 54 -8.15 -4.48 12.67
CA GLY A 54 -6.81 -5.00 12.40
C GLY A 54 -6.64 -5.59 10.99
N ILE A 55 -7.67 -5.48 10.13
CA ILE A 55 -7.65 -6.02 8.77
C ILE A 55 -7.31 -4.89 7.79
N PRO A 56 -6.16 -4.95 7.07
CA PRO A 56 -5.79 -3.89 6.14
C PRO A 56 -6.84 -3.74 5.03
N TRP A 57 -7.13 -2.51 4.59
CA TRP A 57 -8.08 -2.27 3.49
C TRP A 57 -9.49 -2.87 3.71
N ASP A 58 -9.92 -3.00 4.97
CA ASP A 58 -11.27 -3.41 5.34
C ASP A 58 -12.22 -2.19 5.40
N ASP A 59 -12.32 -1.51 4.26
CA ASP A 59 -13.17 -0.34 4.04
C ASP A 59 -13.52 -0.14 2.54
N ASP A 60 -14.37 0.84 2.26
CA ASP A 60 -14.81 1.19 0.89
C ASP A 60 -13.66 1.55 -0.06
N SER A 61 -12.51 1.97 0.47
CA SER A 61 -11.32 2.26 -0.34
C SER A 61 -10.63 0.94 -0.73
N GLY A 62 -10.62 -0.04 0.17
CA GLY A 62 -10.17 -1.40 -0.11
C GLY A 62 -11.04 -2.12 -1.13
N ASP A 63 -12.36 -1.99 -1.06
CA ASP A 63 -13.27 -2.56 -2.07
C ASP A 63 -12.97 -2.01 -3.47
N ARG A 64 -12.76 -0.69 -3.57
CA ARG A 64 -12.39 -0.05 -4.84
C ARG A 64 -11.02 -0.51 -5.32
N LEU A 65 -10.04 -0.63 -4.43
CA LEU A 65 -8.72 -1.13 -4.78
C LEU A 65 -8.81 -2.55 -5.35
N ARG A 66 -9.45 -3.49 -4.64
CA ARG A 66 -9.68 -4.86 -5.13
C ARG A 66 -10.34 -4.88 -6.50
N GLY A 67 -11.36 -4.04 -6.71
CA GLY A 67 -12.00 -3.87 -8.02
C GLY A 67 -11.03 -3.41 -9.11
N TRP A 68 -10.13 -2.47 -8.82
CA TRP A 68 -9.08 -2.05 -9.76
C TRP A 68 -8.11 -3.19 -10.07
N LEU A 69 -7.63 -3.87 -9.03
CA LEU A 69 -6.66 -4.96 -9.15
C LEU A 69 -7.24 -6.22 -9.82
N GLY A 70 -8.58 -6.36 -9.85
CA GLY A 70 -9.24 -7.56 -10.33
C GLY A 70 -9.03 -8.76 -9.38
N LEU A 71 -8.87 -8.50 -8.09
CA LEU A 71 -8.67 -9.52 -7.06
C LEU A 71 -9.92 -9.67 -6.21
N ASP A 72 -10.28 -10.90 -5.90
CA ASP A 72 -11.24 -11.19 -4.83
C ASP A 72 -10.61 -11.01 -3.44
N LYS A 73 -11.41 -11.22 -2.40
CA LYS A 73 -10.93 -11.08 -1.02
C LYS A 73 -9.87 -12.13 -0.68
N ASP A 74 -10.05 -13.37 -1.12
CA ASP A 74 -9.17 -14.47 -0.78
C ASP A 74 -7.77 -14.25 -1.35
N ALA A 75 -7.66 -13.88 -2.62
CA ALA A 75 -6.38 -13.55 -3.24
C ALA A 75 -5.75 -12.28 -2.64
N PHE A 76 -6.56 -11.27 -2.30
CA PHE A 76 -6.06 -10.01 -1.72
C PHE A 76 -5.53 -10.19 -0.28
N TYR A 77 -6.15 -11.07 0.50
CA TYR A 77 -5.77 -11.36 1.88
C TYR A 77 -4.88 -12.59 2.05
N ASP A 78 -4.51 -13.27 0.97
CA ASP A 78 -3.48 -14.31 0.99
C ASP A 78 -2.09 -13.66 1.10
N PRO A 79 -1.40 -13.79 2.26
CA PRO A 79 -0.08 -13.20 2.45
C PRO A 79 0.96 -13.82 1.49
N ALA A 80 0.76 -15.05 1.00
CA ALA A 80 1.66 -15.64 0.02
C ALA A 80 1.55 -14.99 -1.36
N LYS A 81 0.45 -14.27 -1.67
CA LYS A 81 0.26 -13.53 -2.93
C LYS A 81 0.53 -12.04 -2.77
N VAL A 82 -0.06 -11.44 -1.73
CA VAL A 82 -0.10 -9.98 -1.57
C VAL A 82 0.47 -9.55 -0.22
N ALA A 83 1.49 -8.70 -0.26
CA ALA A 83 1.97 -7.94 0.88
C ALA A 83 1.27 -6.58 0.94
N LEU A 84 0.78 -6.20 2.12
CA LEU A 84 0.11 -4.94 2.42
C LEU A 84 0.98 -4.17 3.43
N MET A 85 1.70 -3.16 2.94
CA MET A 85 2.71 -2.40 3.70
C MET A 85 2.48 -0.90 3.55
N PRO A 86 1.62 -0.27 4.37
CA PRO A 86 1.39 1.17 4.30
C PRO A 86 2.62 1.98 4.78
N MET A 87 2.78 3.22 4.32
CA MET A 87 3.86 4.12 4.77
C MET A 87 3.88 4.35 6.30
N GLY A 88 2.71 4.30 6.95
CA GLY A 88 2.58 4.25 8.40
C GLY A 88 1.71 3.07 8.81
N PHE A 89 2.18 2.24 9.73
CA PHE A 89 1.49 1.00 10.11
C PHE A 89 0.34 1.24 11.11
N CYS A 90 0.30 2.41 11.77
CA CYS A 90 -0.70 2.74 12.79
C CYS A 90 -1.60 3.90 12.36
N TYR A 91 -2.78 4.00 12.97
CA TYR A 91 -3.74 5.08 12.71
C TYR A 91 -3.21 6.42 13.25
N PRO A 92 -2.93 7.41 12.38
CA PRO A 92 -2.26 8.65 12.79
C PRO A 92 -3.21 9.71 13.35
N GLY A 93 -4.51 9.42 13.47
CA GLY A 93 -5.54 10.40 13.84
C GLY A 93 -6.23 11.06 12.65
N LYS A 94 -7.00 12.12 12.91
CA LYS A 94 -7.69 12.92 11.88
C LYS A 94 -6.91 14.19 11.55
N ALA A 95 -7.02 14.63 10.31
CA ALA A 95 -6.60 15.95 9.84
C ALA A 95 -7.74 16.61 9.05
N LYS A 96 -7.52 17.85 8.57
CA LYS A 96 -8.52 18.53 7.74
C LYS A 96 -8.79 17.71 6.47
N GLY A 97 -10.01 17.17 6.37
CA GLY A 97 -10.48 16.48 5.17
C GLY A 97 -10.20 14.96 5.10
N GLY A 98 -9.71 14.33 6.18
CA GLY A 98 -9.50 12.89 6.22
C GLY A 98 -8.65 12.41 7.41
N ASP A 99 -8.07 11.23 7.28
CA ASP A 99 -7.05 10.75 8.21
C ASP A 99 -5.74 11.54 8.04
N ALA A 100 -5.00 11.70 9.13
CA ALA A 100 -3.72 12.40 9.15
C ALA A 100 -2.67 11.70 8.25
N PRO A 101 -1.62 12.41 7.81
CA PRO A 101 -0.52 11.80 7.10
C PRO A 101 0.17 10.69 7.93
N PRO A 102 0.82 9.71 7.26
CA PRO A 102 1.59 8.69 7.95
C PRO A 102 2.73 9.33 8.74
N ARG A 103 3.07 8.68 9.86
CA ARG A 103 4.20 9.07 10.70
C ARG A 103 5.52 8.84 9.96
N LYS A 104 6.38 9.87 9.92
CA LYS A 104 7.63 9.87 9.11
C LYS A 104 8.66 8.85 9.61
N GLU A 105 8.60 8.53 10.89
CA GLU A 105 9.49 7.59 11.56
C GLU A 105 9.16 6.11 11.23
N CYS A 106 7.95 5.81 10.76
CA CYS A 106 7.49 4.42 10.60
C CYS A 106 8.19 3.71 9.43
N ALA A 107 8.15 4.28 8.22
CA ALA A 107 8.74 3.63 7.05
C ALA A 107 10.25 3.37 7.18
N PRO A 108 11.09 4.33 7.62
CA PRO A 108 12.52 4.09 7.82
C PRO A 108 12.83 2.99 8.85
N ALA A 109 11.95 2.75 9.82
CA ALA A 109 12.16 1.72 10.83
C ALA A 109 11.86 0.30 10.33
N TRP A 110 10.98 0.14 9.33
CA TRP A 110 10.40 -1.17 9.00
C TRP A 110 10.43 -1.57 7.53
N HIS A 111 10.34 -0.62 6.58
CA HIS A 111 10.15 -0.96 5.17
C HIS A 111 11.30 -1.81 4.63
N ASP A 112 12.56 -1.38 4.81
CA ASP A 112 13.70 -2.11 4.26
C ASP A 112 13.83 -3.52 4.84
N ARG A 113 13.44 -3.72 6.11
CA ARG A 113 13.42 -5.02 6.77
C ARG A 113 12.39 -5.96 6.15
N ILE A 114 11.21 -5.44 5.79
CA ILE A 114 10.17 -6.21 5.09
C ILE A 114 10.62 -6.48 3.65
N LEU A 115 11.09 -5.45 2.93
CA LEU A 115 11.52 -5.56 1.54
C LEU A 115 12.62 -6.61 1.35
N ALA A 116 13.55 -6.73 2.30
CA ALA A 116 14.60 -7.74 2.30
C ALA A 116 14.10 -9.19 2.43
N LEU A 117 12.84 -9.39 2.81
CA LEU A 117 12.20 -10.71 2.88
C LEU A 117 11.35 -11.02 1.64
N LEU A 118 10.93 -10.01 0.89
CA LEU A 118 10.04 -10.19 -0.26
C LEU A 118 10.82 -10.65 -1.50
N PRO A 119 10.18 -11.33 -2.45
CA PRO A 119 10.77 -11.65 -3.75
C PRO A 119 11.27 -10.39 -4.47
N GLU A 120 12.44 -10.49 -5.12
CA GLU A 120 13.04 -9.37 -5.87
C GLU A 120 12.23 -9.00 -7.12
N ASP A 121 11.58 -9.98 -7.76
CA ASP A 121 10.78 -9.84 -8.99
C ASP A 121 9.32 -9.40 -8.75
N ARG A 122 8.99 -9.00 -7.51
CA ARG A 122 7.65 -8.55 -7.11
C ARG A 122 7.20 -7.30 -7.88
N LEU A 123 5.90 -7.21 -8.13
CA LEU A 123 5.26 -5.96 -8.57
C LEU A 123 4.99 -5.07 -7.35
N THR A 124 5.43 -3.81 -7.39
CA THR A 124 5.18 -2.87 -6.27
C THR A 124 4.20 -1.77 -6.65
N LEU A 125 3.00 -1.81 -6.08
CA LEU A 125 1.95 -0.81 -6.27
C LEU A 125 2.15 0.36 -5.30
N LEU A 126 2.33 1.57 -5.84
CA LEU A 126 2.49 2.80 -5.04
C LEU A 126 1.18 3.57 -4.98
N VAL A 127 0.39 3.30 -3.94
CA VAL A 127 -0.99 3.80 -3.81
C VAL A 127 -1.02 5.13 -3.07
N GLY A 128 -1.20 6.21 -3.84
CA GLY A 128 -1.29 7.58 -3.34
C GLY A 128 0.04 8.31 -3.24
N ALA A 129 -0.04 9.62 -2.99
CA ALA A 129 1.10 10.53 -3.11
C ALA A 129 2.25 10.23 -2.13
N TYR A 130 1.97 9.76 -0.90
CA TYR A 130 3.01 9.46 0.08
C TYR A 130 3.89 8.28 -0.36
N ALA A 131 3.29 7.19 -0.82
CA ALA A 131 4.00 6.04 -1.35
C ALA A 131 4.83 6.44 -2.59
N GLN A 132 4.21 7.16 -3.53
CA GLN A 132 4.89 7.64 -4.72
C GLN A 132 6.06 8.57 -4.39
N ALA A 133 5.91 9.51 -3.46
CA ALA A 133 6.97 10.42 -3.07
C ALA A 133 8.18 9.71 -2.46
N ALA A 134 7.93 8.68 -1.64
CA ALA A 134 8.97 7.89 -0.99
C ALA A 134 9.74 7.00 -1.98
N TYR A 135 9.03 6.31 -2.88
CA TYR A 135 9.65 5.32 -3.76
C TYR A 135 10.06 5.87 -5.14
N LEU A 136 9.57 7.05 -5.54
CA LEU A 136 9.96 7.73 -6.79
C LEU A 136 10.47 9.15 -6.52
N PRO A 137 11.53 9.35 -5.70
CA PRO A 137 11.99 10.68 -5.28
C PRO A 137 12.49 11.52 -6.46
N ALA A 138 13.09 10.90 -7.48
CA ALA A 138 13.57 11.56 -8.70
C ALA A 138 12.44 12.24 -9.51
N THR A 139 11.19 11.85 -9.28
CA THR A 139 10.02 12.34 -10.02
C THR A 139 9.24 13.41 -9.26
N ARG A 140 9.85 14.06 -8.25
CA ARG A 140 9.20 15.09 -7.40
C ARG A 140 8.55 16.26 -8.14
N LYS A 141 8.96 16.53 -9.39
CA LYS A 141 8.38 17.57 -10.25
C LYS A 141 7.08 17.14 -10.95
N LEU A 142 6.80 15.84 -11.02
CA LEU A 142 5.60 15.30 -11.65
C LEU A 142 4.43 15.32 -10.67
N SER A 143 3.24 15.64 -11.16
CA SER A 143 2.01 15.46 -10.40
C SER A 143 1.71 13.96 -10.19
N MET A 144 0.83 13.65 -9.22
CA MET A 144 0.34 12.27 -9.05
C MET A 144 -0.31 11.75 -10.35
N THR A 145 -1.08 12.59 -11.05
CA THR A 145 -1.70 12.23 -12.33
C THR A 145 -0.66 11.85 -13.37
N ASP A 146 0.41 12.65 -13.49
CA ASP A 146 1.49 12.38 -14.45
C ASP A 146 2.23 11.09 -14.12
N ARG A 147 2.47 10.81 -12.84
CA ARG A 147 3.09 9.55 -12.41
C ARG A 147 2.23 8.35 -12.76
N VAL A 148 0.92 8.42 -12.50
CA VAL A 148 -0.01 7.33 -12.84
C VAL A 148 -0.07 7.14 -14.37
N LYS A 149 -0.14 8.23 -15.13
CA LYS A 149 -0.19 8.17 -16.61
C LYS A 149 1.09 7.59 -17.21
N ARG A 150 2.24 7.87 -16.60
CA ARG A 150 3.57 7.39 -17.01
C ARG A 150 3.98 6.10 -16.30
N GLY A 151 3.04 5.31 -15.79
CA GLY A 151 3.32 4.15 -14.94
C GLY A 151 4.39 3.19 -15.48
N ALA A 152 4.42 2.99 -16.80
CA ALA A 152 5.41 2.14 -17.48
C ALA A 152 6.87 2.61 -17.30
N ASP A 153 7.11 3.91 -17.08
CA ASP A 153 8.45 4.49 -16.90
C ASP A 153 9.08 4.12 -15.54
N PHE A 154 8.29 3.56 -14.62
CA PHE A 154 8.67 3.43 -13.22
C PHE A 154 8.85 1.97 -12.76
N ALA A 155 8.89 1.01 -13.68
CA ALA A 155 9.11 -0.40 -13.34
C ALA A 155 10.33 -0.57 -12.39
N PRO A 156 10.22 -1.39 -11.33
CA PRO A 156 9.13 -2.32 -11.01
C PRO A 156 7.94 -1.70 -10.25
N PHE A 157 7.88 -0.36 -10.14
CA PHE A 157 6.80 0.34 -9.47
C PHE A 157 5.62 0.64 -10.39
N PHE A 158 4.41 0.50 -9.86
CA PHE A 158 3.16 0.84 -10.54
C PHE A 158 2.41 1.91 -9.72
N PRO A 159 2.45 3.20 -10.11
CA PRO A 159 1.80 4.27 -9.37
C PRO A 159 0.28 4.23 -9.55
N LEU A 160 -0.45 4.33 -8.43
CA LEU A 160 -1.91 4.42 -8.43
C LEU A 160 -2.38 5.63 -7.61
N PRO A 161 -3.51 6.25 -7.97
CA PRO A 161 -4.15 7.21 -7.08
C PRO A 161 -4.63 6.50 -5.80
N HIS A 162 -4.87 7.26 -4.73
CA HIS A 162 -5.51 6.68 -3.55
C HIS A 162 -6.98 6.36 -3.87
N PRO A 163 -7.50 5.16 -3.54
CA PRO A 163 -8.88 4.77 -3.81
C PRO A 163 -9.88 5.38 -2.81
N ALA A 164 -9.68 6.63 -2.39
CA ALA A 164 -10.66 7.35 -1.57
C ALA A 164 -11.82 7.87 -2.44
N TRP A 165 -12.96 8.22 -1.85
CA TRP A 165 -14.16 8.64 -2.60
C TRP A 165 -13.89 9.78 -3.60
N ARG A 166 -12.96 10.69 -3.28
CA ARG A 166 -12.55 11.82 -4.14
C ARG A 166 -11.98 11.39 -5.48
N VAL A 167 -11.46 10.16 -5.59
CA VAL A 167 -10.85 9.65 -6.83
C VAL A 167 -11.88 9.50 -7.94
N ARG A 168 -13.17 9.35 -7.64
CA ARG A 168 -14.23 9.21 -8.65
C ARG A 168 -14.26 10.40 -9.62
N MET A 169 -14.16 11.62 -9.11
CA MET A 169 -14.08 12.83 -9.93
C MET A 169 -12.77 12.90 -10.74
N TRP A 170 -11.67 12.40 -10.16
CA TRP A 170 -10.40 12.32 -10.88
C TRP A 170 -10.47 11.32 -12.04
N MET A 171 -11.05 10.13 -11.83
CA MET A 171 -11.23 9.11 -12.87
C MET A 171 -12.13 9.62 -14.01
N ALA A 172 -13.22 10.31 -13.69
CA ALA A 172 -14.08 10.92 -14.70
C ALA A 172 -13.35 11.93 -15.60
N LYS A 173 -12.33 12.62 -15.07
CA LYS A 173 -11.46 13.54 -15.83
C LYS A 173 -10.27 12.84 -16.51
N ASN A 174 -10.02 11.57 -16.18
CA ASN A 174 -8.88 10.78 -16.63
C ASN A 174 -9.36 9.39 -17.09
N PRO A 175 -10.21 9.30 -18.14
CA PRO A 175 -10.83 8.03 -18.56
C PRO A 175 -9.82 6.97 -19.00
N TRP A 176 -8.63 7.39 -19.42
CA TRP A 176 -7.48 6.52 -19.72
C TRP A 176 -7.08 5.63 -18.53
N PHE A 177 -7.37 6.04 -17.28
CA PHE A 177 -7.07 5.23 -16.12
C PHE A 177 -7.83 3.89 -16.16
N GLU A 178 -9.14 3.94 -16.43
CA GLU A 178 -9.96 2.72 -16.52
C GLU A 178 -9.75 1.99 -17.85
N ALA A 179 -9.61 2.74 -18.95
CA ALA A 179 -9.49 2.15 -20.29
C ALA A 179 -8.13 1.51 -20.58
N GLU A 180 -7.04 2.03 -19.99
CA GLU A 180 -5.68 1.64 -20.34
C GLU A 180 -4.86 1.20 -19.12
N THR A 181 -4.86 1.99 -18.04
CA THR A 181 -4.02 1.71 -16.86
C THR A 181 -4.47 0.46 -16.11
N LEU A 182 -5.77 0.32 -15.80
CA LEU A 182 -6.28 -0.85 -15.07
C LEU A 182 -6.11 -2.18 -15.84
N PRO A 183 -6.40 -2.26 -17.15
CA PRO A 183 -6.10 -3.45 -17.94
C PRO A 183 -4.61 -3.83 -17.94
N ALA A 184 -3.70 -2.85 -18.06
CA ALA A 184 -2.26 -3.11 -17.99
C ALA A 184 -1.85 -3.65 -16.61
N LEU A 185 -2.35 -3.03 -15.53
CA LEU A 185 -2.11 -3.48 -14.17
C LEU A 185 -2.57 -4.93 -13.95
N ARG A 186 -3.79 -5.27 -14.40
CA ARG A 186 -4.35 -6.62 -14.22
C ARG A 186 -3.51 -7.69 -14.93
N ARG A 187 -2.93 -7.39 -16.09
CA ARG A 187 -1.99 -8.30 -16.77
C ARG A 187 -0.73 -8.54 -15.93
N GLU A 188 -0.12 -7.48 -15.39
CA GLU A 188 1.07 -7.60 -14.53
C GLU A 188 0.81 -8.38 -13.23
N ILE A 189 -0.40 -8.21 -12.67
CA ILE A 189 -0.88 -8.95 -11.50
C ILE A 189 -1.04 -10.43 -11.85
N ALA A 190 -1.79 -10.76 -12.90
CA ALA A 190 -2.05 -12.13 -13.32
C ALA A 190 -0.74 -12.91 -13.58
N ALA A 191 0.26 -12.27 -14.18
CA ALA A 191 1.57 -12.88 -14.43
C ALA A 191 2.34 -13.27 -13.15
N ARG A 192 1.92 -12.80 -11.97
CA ARG A 192 2.62 -13.00 -10.69
C ARG A 192 1.86 -13.83 -9.65
N ILE A 193 0.56 -14.04 -9.84
CA ILE A 193 -0.30 -14.78 -8.88
C ILE A 193 -1.00 -15.99 -9.49
N ALA A 194 -0.80 -16.23 -10.79
CA ALA A 194 -1.20 -17.47 -11.45
C ALA A 194 -0.37 -18.66 -10.99
#